data_AF-A0A196P9N1-F1
#
_entry.id   AF-A0A196P9N1-F1
#
_cell.length_a   1.000
_cell.length_b   1.000
_cell.length_c   1.000
_cell.angle_alpha   90.00
_cell.angle_beta   90.00
_cell.angle_gamma   90.00
#
_symmetry.space_group_name_H-M   'P 1'
#
loop_
_entity.id
_entity.type
_entity.pdbx_description
1 polymer ?
#
loop_
_entity_poly.entity_id
_entity_poly.type
_entity_poly.pdbx_seq_one_letter_code
_entity_poly.pdbx_strand_id
1 'polypeptide(L)'
;MRHFARTLLLALPCVALMAGPPAAQNSPAMTMNGVTFSVSGGHEQALNPIEGGVELLLDDRRIQLKGTQVIVNGASYPTSSDARIDIDATSGRLRISAAGRLIMEESEIDVLARAAAAGDTLAMNNLAIHLLTGAQTEVDVPRAIDLLERAAGLGVAQSMRNLALLYYEGTAVPADLPRAHGFAMQAAELGDGPGQRLVGIFLSEGLLQDPDPAAAAQWFARAAAQGDAEAQNRLGEAYRDARGVAADLTRAASLFRQATAARHQAGTCNYAQALWDGDGLPGDRAAAYQTALQQAHFGGRACQFLLGKASYDGDGTAQNRRTAAQWFWDAANEGHAEAARRLGEMYRDADGLPRDLFQARHWFATAVRLGDTTAADALAGISAD
;
A
#
# COMPACT_ATOMS: atom_id res chain seq x y z
N MET A 1 -8.48 -8.39 10.87
CA MET A 1 -7.13 -8.92 10.60
C MET A 1 -6.76 -8.91 9.11
N ARG A 2 -7.55 -9.46 8.16
CA ARG A 2 -7.22 -9.38 6.70
C ARG A 2 -7.25 -7.97 6.09
N HIS A 3 -7.96 -7.01 6.70
CA HIS A 3 -7.91 -5.60 6.30
C HIS A 3 -6.63 -4.88 6.75
N PHE A 4 -5.99 -5.36 7.81
CA PHE A 4 -4.81 -4.73 8.42
C PHE A 4 -3.59 -4.78 7.49
N ALA A 5 -3.39 -5.92 6.82
CA ALA A 5 -2.30 -6.09 5.86
C ALA A 5 -2.49 -5.25 4.57
N ARG A 6 -3.74 -4.99 4.15
CA ARG A 6 -4.02 -4.33 2.86
C ARG A 6 -3.83 -2.82 2.92
N THR A 7 -4.15 -2.18 4.03
CA THR A 7 -3.98 -0.73 4.22
C THR A 7 -2.52 -0.37 4.50
N LEU A 8 -1.81 -1.17 5.31
CA LEU A 8 -0.40 -0.95 5.61
C LEU A 8 0.52 -1.19 4.39
N LEU A 9 0.21 -2.17 3.53
CA LEU A 9 0.96 -2.41 2.29
C LEU A 9 0.78 -1.27 1.25
N LEU A 10 -0.32 -0.52 1.29
CA LEU A 10 -0.59 0.57 0.34
C LEU A 10 0.00 1.92 0.78
N ALA A 11 0.35 2.08 2.06
CA ALA A 11 0.89 3.31 2.64
C ALA A 11 2.42 3.31 2.80
N LEU A 12 3.07 2.15 2.65
CA LEU A 12 4.52 2.05 2.64
C LEU A 12 4.99 2.13 1.18
N PRO A 13 5.96 3.01 0.83
CA PRO A 13 6.68 2.79 -0.41
C PRO A 13 7.27 1.40 -0.28
N CYS A 14 6.81 0.47 -1.12
CA CYS A 14 7.50 -0.79 -1.37
C CYS A 14 8.98 -0.44 -1.44
N VAL A 15 9.78 -1.10 -0.60
CA VAL A 15 11.21 -1.26 -0.88
C VAL A 15 11.29 -1.50 -2.37
N ALA A 16 11.91 -0.56 -3.09
CA ALA A 16 12.08 -0.69 -4.51
C ALA A 16 12.68 -2.08 -4.75
N LEU A 17 11.94 -2.95 -5.44
CA LEU A 17 12.51 -4.13 -6.07
C LEU A 17 13.53 -3.59 -7.08
N MET A 18 14.74 -3.31 -6.61
CA MET A 18 15.92 -3.35 -7.44
C MET A 18 15.95 -4.74 -8.08
N ALA A 19 16.39 -4.79 -9.34
CA ALA A 19 16.48 -5.98 -10.18
C ALA A 19 16.58 -7.26 -9.34
N GLY A 20 15.60 -8.16 -9.51
CA GLY A 20 15.49 -9.38 -8.71
C GLY A 20 16.87 -10.04 -8.56
N PRO A 21 17.24 -10.46 -7.35
CA PRO A 21 18.57 -10.95 -7.10
C PRO A 21 18.85 -12.16 -8.01
N PRO A 22 20.12 -12.43 -8.37
CA PRO A 22 20.46 -13.46 -9.33
C PRO A 22 19.84 -14.80 -8.95
N ALA A 23 19.42 -15.61 -9.93
CA ALA A 23 18.71 -16.87 -9.64
C ALA A 23 19.45 -17.71 -8.58
N ALA A 24 18.72 -18.13 -7.55
CA ALA A 24 19.23 -18.94 -6.45
C ALA A 24 19.97 -20.17 -7.01
N GLN A 25 21.23 -20.35 -6.62
CA GLN A 25 22.09 -21.40 -7.19
C GLN A 25 21.99 -22.67 -6.34
N ASN A 26 21.83 -23.82 -6.98
CA ASN A 26 21.96 -25.10 -6.30
C ASN A 26 23.35 -25.66 -6.59
N SER A 27 24.13 -25.86 -5.54
CA SER A 27 25.42 -26.51 -5.63
C SER A 27 25.26 -28.00 -5.30
N PRO A 28 25.72 -28.92 -6.17
CA PRO A 28 25.72 -30.35 -5.86
C PRO A 28 26.56 -30.63 -4.60
N ALA A 29 26.45 -31.85 -4.06
CA ALA A 29 27.27 -32.25 -2.93
C ALA A 29 28.77 -32.10 -3.27
N MET A 30 29.50 -31.34 -2.46
CA MET A 30 30.92 -31.09 -2.61
C MET A 30 31.67 -31.59 -1.39
N THR A 31 32.89 -32.08 -1.60
CA THR A 31 33.82 -32.46 -0.54
C THR A 31 35.07 -31.61 -0.63
N MET A 32 35.37 -30.85 0.42
CA MET A 32 36.55 -29.99 0.52
C MET A 32 37.15 -30.09 1.92
N ASN A 33 38.47 -30.28 2.01
CA ASN A 33 39.18 -30.45 3.28
C ASN A 33 38.57 -31.52 4.22
N GLY A 34 38.05 -32.61 3.64
CA GLY A 34 37.42 -33.71 4.38
C GLY A 34 35.97 -33.48 4.82
N VAL A 35 35.39 -32.30 4.55
CA VAL A 35 34.00 -31.96 4.88
C VAL A 35 33.13 -32.13 3.64
N THR A 36 32.04 -32.90 3.75
CA THR A 36 31.05 -33.05 2.67
C THR A 36 29.81 -32.22 2.97
N PHE A 37 29.46 -31.31 2.05
CA PHE A 37 28.32 -30.42 2.21
C PHE A 37 27.56 -30.19 0.90
N SER A 38 26.31 -29.78 1.00
CA SER A 38 25.50 -29.30 -0.13
C SER A 38 24.85 -27.97 0.21
N VAL A 39 24.66 -27.12 -0.81
CA VAL A 39 24.06 -25.79 -0.65
C VAL A 39 22.91 -25.65 -1.64
N SER A 40 21.71 -25.39 -1.15
CA SER A 40 20.54 -25.08 -1.97
C SER A 40 20.07 -23.65 -1.73
N GLY A 41 19.93 -22.89 -2.82
CA GLY A 41 19.42 -21.52 -2.78
C GLY A 41 20.41 -20.47 -2.24
N GLY A 42 19.89 -19.26 -1.98
CA GLY A 42 20.68 -18.10 -1.56
C GLY A 42 21.57 -17.48 -2.65
N HIS A 43 22.09 -16.30 -2.36
CA HIS A 43 22.94 -15.48 -3.21
C HIS A 43 24.37 -15.41 -2.66
N GLU A 44 25.33 -15.09 -3.52
CA GLU A 44 26.76 -14.91 -3.17
C GLU A 44 27.45 -16.16 -2.58
N GLN A 45 27.31 -17.33 -3.20
CA GLN A 45 27.96 -18.59 -2.78
C GLN A 45 29.48 -18.61 -3.00
N ALA A 46 30.23 -17.70 -2.37
CA ALA A 46 31.68 -17.70 -2.41
C ALA A 46 32.22 -18.76 -1.44
N LEU A 47 32.91 -19.76 -2.00
CA LEU A 47 33.55 -20.83 -1.24
C LEU A 47 35.05 -20.54 -1.10
N ASN A 48 35.49 -20.31 0.13
CA ASN A 48 36.87 -20.00 0.47
C ASN A 48 37.45 -21.13 1.34
N PRO A 49 38.52 -21.82 0.90
CA PRO A 49 39.25 -22.74 1.76
C PRO A 49 39.84 -22.00 2.96
N ILE A 50 39.70 -22.57 4.15
CA ILE A 50 40.29 -22.05 5.39
C ILE A 50 41.03 -23.17 6.12
N GLU A 51 41.87 -22.81 7.10
CA GLU A 51 42.54 -23.81 7.93
C GLU A 51 41.52 -24.69 8.67
N GLY A 52 41.63 -26.01 8.47
CA GLY A 52 40.75 -27.00 9.10
C GLY A 52 39.32 -27.05 8.55
N GLY A 53 39.02 -26.41 7.41
CA GLY A 53 37.64 -26.34 6.93
C GLY A 53 37.39 -25.57 5.64
N VAL A 54 36.14 -25.13 5.48
CA VAL A 54 35.66 -24.29 4.37
C VAL A 54 34.84 -23.13 4.95
N GLU A 55 34.95 -21.97 4.34
CA GLU A 55 34.08 -20.82 4.57
C GLU A 55 33.17 -20.59 3.37
N LEU A 56 31.89 -20.37 3.65
CA LEU A 56 30.86 -20.00 2.71
C LEU A 56 30.30 -18.64 3.14
N LEU A 57 30.26 -17.69 2.21
CA LEU A 57 29.39 -16.52 2.33
C LEU A 57 28.04 -16.88 1.68
N LEU A 58 26.92 -16.58 2.34
CA LEU A 58 25.58 -16.88 1.82
C LEU A 58 24.56 -15.85 2.30
N ASP A 59 24.09 -14.98 1.39
CA ASP A 59 23.22 -13.83 1.72
C ASP A 59 23.76 -13.04 2.93
N ASP A 60 25.00 -12.53 2.84
CA ASP A 60 25.73 -11.81 3.89
C ASP A 60 26.04 -12.61 5.18
N ARG A 61 25.73 -13.91 5.23
CA ARG A 61 26.05 -14.76 6.39
C ARG A 61 27.37 -15.47 6.19
N ARG A 62 28.24 -15.39 7.20
CA ARG A 62 29.51 -16.11 7.22
C ARG A 62 29.30 -17.48 7.88
N ILE A 63 29.40 -18.54 7.07
CA ILE A 63 29.25 -19.93 7.50
C ILE A 63 30.60 -20.62 7.38
N GLN A 64 31.16 -21.12 8.49
CA GLN A 64 32.39 -21.89 8.49
C GLN A 64 32.09 -23.35 8.84
N LEU A 65 32.60 -24.28 8.05
CA LEU A 65 32.52 -25.71 8.30
C LEU A 65 33.92 -26.19 8.68
N LYS A 66 34.17 -26.40 9.98
CA LYS A 66 35.50 -26.77 10.53
C LYS A 66 35.43 -28.11 11.26
N GLY A 67 35.99 -29.16 10.66
CA GLY A 67 35.96 -30.51 11.23
C GLY A 67 34.54 -30.95 11.62
N THR A 68 34.29 -31.11 12.92
CA THR A 68 33.00 -31.48 13.54
C THR A 68 32.15 -30.28 13.99
N GLN A 69 32.35 -29.10 13.40
CA GLN A 69 31.64 -27.89 13.78
C GLN A 69 31.15 -27.11 12.56
N VAL A 70 29.92 -26.64 12.65
CA VAL A 70 29.39 -25.57 11.80
C VAL A 70 29.38 -24.29 12.63
N ILE A 71 29.98 -23.23 12.14
CA ILE A 71 30.01 -21.92 12.79
C ILE A 71 29.24 -20.94 11.91
N VAL A 72 28.16 -20.35 12.43
CA VAL A 72 27.41 -19.32 11.71
C VAL A 72 27.52 -18.02 12.49
N ASN A 73 28.10 -16.98 11.87
CA ASN A 73 28.33 -15.67 12.50
C ASN A 73 28.99 -15.77 13.91
N GLY A 74 29.87 -16.75 14.11
CA GLY A 74 30.58 -17.01 15.37
C GLY A 74 29.89 -17.97 16.34
N ALA A 75 28.61 -18.31 16.14
CA ALA A 75 27.92 -19.33 16.93
C ALA A 75 28.29 -20.74 16.42
N SER A 76 28.76 -21.61 17.32
CA SER A 76 29.24 -22.95 16.97
C SER A 76 28.19 -24.03 17.25
N TYR A 77 27.96 -24.88 16.26
CA TYR A 77 27.02 -26.01 16.26
C TYR A 77 27.81 -27.31 16.02
N PRO A 78 27.87 -28.24 16.98
CA PRO A 78 28.62 -29.47 16.83
C PRO A 78 27.94 -30.44 15.86
N THR A 79 28.75 -31.21 15.13
CA THR A 79 28.35 -32.29 14.21
C THR A 79 29.16 -33.56 14.52
N SER A 80 28.77 -34.69 13.93
CA SER A 80 29.63 -35.89 13.94
C SER A 80 30.71 -35.79 12.85
N SER A 81 31.82 -36.54 13.02
CA SER A 81 32.98 -36.52 12.10
C SER A 81 32.64 -36.84 10.65
N ASP A 82 31.57 -37.61 10.45
CA ASP A 82 31.17 -38.13 9.14
C ASP A 82 29.84 -37.51 8.67
N ALA A 83 29.36 -36.46 9.35
CA ALA A 83 28.09 -35.84 9.01
C ALA A 83 28.19 -35.14 7.65
N ARG A 84 27.31 -35.52 6.73
CA ARG A 84 26.98 -34.69 5.58
C ARG A 84 26.20 -33.46 6.06
N ILE A 85 26.64 -32.28 5.64
CA ILE A 85 26.05 -30.99 6.02
C ILE A 85 25.19 -30.48 4.86
N ASP A 86 23.91 -30.27 5.09
CA ASP A 86 23.00 -29.72 4.09
C ASP A 86 22.60 -28.30 4.53
N ILE A 87 22.92 -27.31 3.68
CA ILE A 87 22.65 -25.89 3.88
C ILE A 87 21.55 -25.47 2.92
N ASP A 88 20.38 -25.10 3.43
CA ASP A 88 19.23 -24.71 2.63
C ASP A 88 18.82 -23.26 2.93
N ALA A 89 18.80 -22.43 1.90
CA ALA A 89 18.41 -21.01 1.93
C ALA A 89 17.24 -20.69 0.95
N THR A 90 16.52 -21.69 0.47
CA THR A 90 15.51 -21.53 -0.60
C THR A 90 14.23 -20.81 -0.19
N SER A 91 13.95 -20.66 1.12
CA SER A 91 12.65 -20.19 1.64
C SER A 91 12.71 -18.88 2.43
N GLY A 92 13.77 -18.07 2.25
CA GLY A 92 14.03 -16.89 3.10
C GLY A 92 14.38 -17.25 4.54
N ARG A 93 14.68 -18.53 4.78
CA ARG A 93 15.23 -19.07 6.03
C ARG A 93 16.49 -19.85 5.70
N LEU A 94 17.51 -19.71 6.53
CA LEU A 94 18.66 -20.59 6.52
C LEU A 94 18.37 -21.78 7.42
N ARG A 95 18.43 -22.98 6.86
CA ARG A 95 18.38 -24.25 7.60
C ARG A 95 19.70 -24.95 7.37
N ILE A 96 20.37 -25.35 8.44
CA ILE A 96 21.54 -26.22 8.38
C ILE A 96 21.20 -27.53 9.07
N SER A 97 21.38 -28.62 8.34
CA SER A 97 21.22 -29.98 8.85
C SER A 97 22.53 -30.73 8.79
N ALA A 98 22.77 -31.60 9.77
CA ALA A 98 23.90 -32.51 9.80
C ALA A 98 23.39 -33.94 9.97
N ALA A 99 23.77 -34.85 9.07
CA ALA A 99 23.27 -36.23 9.04
C ALA A 99 21.73 -36.32 9.07
N GLY A 100 21.05 -35.42 8.34
CA GLY A 100 19.59 -35.34 8.28
C GLY A 100 18.89 -34.75 9.51
N ARG A 101 19.64 -34.30 10.52
CA ARG A 101 19.09 -33.61 11.70
C ARG A 101 19.31 -32.11 11.57
N LEU A 102 18.24 -31.32 11.73
CA LEU A 102 18.32 -29.87 11.82
C LEU A 102 19.17 -29.46 13.03
N ILE A 103 20.24 -28.71 12.80
CA ILE A 103 21.13 -28.19 13.85
C ILE A 103 21.00 -26.67 14.01
N MET A 104 20.51 -25.98 12.99
CA MET A 104 20.31 -24.53 13.01
C MET A 104 19.21 -24.15 12.03
N GLU A 105 18.31 -23.27 12.46
CA GLU A 105 17.34 -22.58 11.60
C GLU A 105 17.35 -21.10 11.98
N GLU A 106 17.34 -20.24 10.96
CA GLU A 106 17.32 -18.79 11.13
C GLU A 106 16.46 -18.16 10.04
N SER A 107 15.50 -17.34 10.46
CA SER A 107 14.66 -16.54 9.58
C SER A 107 15.13 -15.10 9.48
N GLU A 108 14.65 -14.38 8.46
CA GLU A 108 14.82 -12.92 8.34
C GLU A 108 14.36 -12.18 9.61
N ILE A 109 13.28 -12.64 10.25
CA ILE A 109 12.78 -12.08 11.52
C ILE A 109 13.79 -12.25 12.65
N ASP A 110 14.50 -13.38 12.72
CA ASP A 110 15.54 -13.62 13.73
C ASP A 110 16.74 -12.70 13.52
N VAL A 111 17.11 -12.45 12.26
CA VAL A 111 18.17 -11.50 11.89
C VAL A 111 17.78 -10.09 12.29
N LEU A 112 16.58 -9.64 11.91
CA LEU A 112 16.05 -8.32 12.28
C LEU A 112 15.94 -8.17 13.80
N ALA A 113 15.53 -9.21 14.53
CA ALA A 113 15.42 -9.19 15.99
C ALA A 113 16.77 -8.99 16.68
N ARG A 114 17.82 -9.65 16.19
CA ARG A 114 19.17 -9.45 16.74
C ARG A 114 19.73 -8.08 16.38
N ALA A 115 19.55 -7.61 15.16
CA ALA A 115 19.99 -6.28 14.75
C ALA A 115 19.26 -5.19 15.56
N ALA A 116 17.95 -5.31 15.74
CA ALA A 116 17.16 -4.42 16.58
C ALA A 116 17.61 -4.46 18.06
N ALA A 117 17.94 -5.64 18.58
CA ALA A 117 18.49 -5.79 19.93
C ALA A 117 19.88 -5.12 20.05
N ALA A 118 20.67 -5.12 18.99
CA ALA A 118 21.96 -4.45 18.90
C ALA A 118 21.87 -2.93 18.67
N GLY A 119 20.66 -2.37 18.53
CA GLY A 119 20.44 -0.93 18.36
C GLY A 119 20.24 -0.47 16.92
N ASP A 120 20.18 -1.38 15.94
CA ASP A 120 19.90 -1.01 14.55
C ASP A 120 18.47 -0.50 14.42
N THR A 121 18.34 0.79 14.08
CA THR A 121 17.06 1.49 14.09
C THR A 121 16.20 1.17 12.86
N LEU A 122 16.80 0.79 11.73
CA LEU A 122 16.08 0.30 10.56
C LEU A 122 15.53 -1.11 10.82
N ALA A 123 16.31 -1.96 11.50
CA ALA A 123 15.87 -3.28 11.90
C ALA A 123 14.73 -3.20 12.93
N MET A 124 14.78 -2.27 13.88
CA MET A 124 13.66 -1.99 14.79
C MET A 124 12.39 -1.66 14.01
N ASN A 125 12.48 -0.72 13.07
CA ASN A 125 11.35 -0.30 12.24
C ASN A 125 10.79 -1.47 11.42
N ASN A 126 11.64 -2.21 10.73
CA ASN A 126 11.23 -3.28 9.83
C ASN A 126 10.63 -4.45 10.61
N LEU A 127 11.26 -4.86 11.72
CA LEU A 127 10.72 -5.88 12.60
C LEU A 127 9.35 -5.49 13.15
N ALA A 128 9.16 -4.24 13.55
CA ALA A 128 7.86 -3.76 14.02
C ALA A 128 6.77 -3.90 12.96
N ILE A 129 7.07 -3.65 11.68
CA ILE A 129 6.10 -3.85 10.59
C ILE A 129 5.72 -5.33 10.45
N HIS A 130 6.67 -6.26 10.57
CA HIS A 130 6.37 -7.70 10.58
C HIS A 130 5.48 -8.09 11.76
N LEU A 131 5.77 -7.58 12.95
CA LEU A 131 4.98 -7.83 14.17
C LEU A 131 3.59 -7.17 14.13
N LEU A 132 3.41 -6.06 13.42
CA LEU A 132 2.10 -5.46 13.20
C LEU A 132 1.27 -6.24 12.18
N THR A 133 1.88 -6.66 11.07
CA THR A 133 1.18 -7.31 9.95
C THR A 133 0.96 -8.80 10.14
N GLY A 134 1.76 -9.45 10.99
CA GLY A 134 1.84 -10.90 11.08
C GLY A 134 2.56 -11.53 9.88
N ALA A 135 3.35 -10.75 9.13
CA ALA A 135 4.11 -11.25 8.00
C ALA A 135 5.33 -12.04 8.52
N GLN A 136 5.36 -13.34 8.25
CA GLN A 136 6.44 -14.28 8.64
C GLN A 136 6.62 -14.48 10.17
N THR A 137 5.82 -13.83 11.01
CA THR A 137 5.82 -13.92 12.47
C THR A 137 4.40 -13.77 13.03
N GLU A 138 4.19 -14.13 14.30
CA GLU A 138 2.93 -13.84 14.98
C GLU A 138 2.77 -12.33 15.23
N VAL A 139 1.52 -11.87 15.26
CA VAL A 139 1.20 -10.48 15.56
C VAL A 139 1.53 -10.17 17.02
N ASP A 140 2.37 -9.15 17.25
CA ASP A 140 2.76 -8.67 18.58
C ASP A 140 2.79 -7.14 18.57
N VAL A 141 1.60 -6.56 18.74
CA VAL A 141 1.40 -5.10 18.70
C VAL A 141 2.19 -4.38 19.80
N PRO A 142 2.20 -4.82 21.08
CA PRO A 142 2.98 -4.15 22.11
C PRO A 142 4.48 -4.09 21.80
N ARG A 143 5.07 -5.20 21.34
CA ARG A 143 6.49 -5.23 20.98
C ARG A 143 6.79 -4.38 19.75
N ALA A 144 5.88 -4.36 18.77
CA ALA A 144 6.03 -3.49 17.61
C ALA A 144 6.06 -2.01 18.00
N ILE A 145 5.17 -1.59 18.91
CA ILE A 145 5.13 -0.22 19.43
C ILE A 145 6.43 0.12 20.16
N ASP A 146 6.93 -0.75 21.05
CA ASP A 146 8.21 -0.55 21.75
C ASP A 146 9.37 -0.30 20.76
N LEU A 147 9.48 -1.15 19.74
CA LEU A 147 10.52 -1.02 18.72
C LEU A 147 10.39 0.28 17.92
N LEU A 148 9.17 0.66 17.54
CA LEU A 148 8.92 1.92 16.82
C LEU A 148 9.21 3.14 17.70
N GLU A 149 8.81 3.13 18.98
CA GLU A 149 9.04 4.23 19.91
C GLU A 149 10.54 4.41 20.17
N ARG A 150 11.29 3.31 20.31
CA ARG A 150 12.75 3.35 20.46
C ARG A 150 13.42 3.90 19.20
N ALA A 151 13.04 3.45 18.01
CA ALA A 151 13.58 3.96 16.76
C ALA A 151 13.20 5.43 16.51
N ALA A 152 11.96 5.82 16.84
CA ALA A 152 11.49 7.21 16.78
C ALA A 152 12.28 8.10 17.75
N GLY A 153 12.53 7.64 18.99
CA GLY A 153 13.38 8.34 19.95
C GLY A 153 14.82 8.56 19.47
N LEU A 154 15.28 7.77 18.49
CA LEU A 154 16.58 7.89 17.83
C LEU A 154 16.51 8.66 16.49
N GLY A 155 15.38 9.31 16.18
CA GLY A 155 15.23 10.19 15.02
C GLY A 155 14.82 9.49 13.72
N VAL A 156 14.34 8.23 13.77
CA VAL A 156 13.86 7.54 12.57
C VAL A 156 12.46 8.02 12.19
N ALA A 157 12.39 8.88 11.18
CA ALA A 157 11.15 9.46 10.69
C ALA A 157 10.14 8.40 10.20
N GLN A 158 10.60 7.29 9.62
CA GLN A 158 9.73 6.19 9.20
C GLN A 158 8.98 5.56 10.39
N SER A 159 9.64 5.44 11.55
CA SER A 159 9.04 4.89 12.75
C SER A 159 8.04 5.84 13.38
N MET A 160 8.34 7.15 13.38
CA MET A 160 7.40 8.20 13.76
C MET A 160 6.15 8.16 12.87
N ARG A 161 6.32 8.12 11.54
CA ARG A 161 5.20 7.97 10.60
C ARG A 161 4.37 6.72 10.87
N ASN A 162 5.01 5.58 11.12
CA ASN A 162 4.30 4.32 11.37
C ASN A 162 3.50 4.37 12.69
N LEU A 163 4.05 4.98 13.75
CA LEU A 163 3.31 5.25 14.99
C LEU A 163 2.15 6.21 14.76
N ALA A 164 2.36 7.27 13.97
CA ALA A 164 1.33 8.22 13.63
C ALA A 164 0.15 7.54 12.95
N LEU A 165 0.41 6.68 11.95
CA LEU A 165 -0.62 5.93 11.26
C LEU A 165 -1.33 4.93 12.18
N LEU A 166 -0.58 4.22 13.03
CA LEU A 166 -1.12 3.25 13.98
C LEU A 166 -2.16 3.89 14.91
N TYR A 167 -1.83 5.05 15.50
CA TYR A 167 -2.73 5.77 16.39
C TYR A 167 -3.84 6.53 15.65
N TYR A 168 -3.62 6.91 14.38
CA TYR A 168 -4.63 7.57 13.56
C TYR A 168 -5.74 6.60 13.15
N GLU A 169 -5.38 5.41 12.65
CA GLU A 169 -6.35 4.44 12.13
C GLU A 169 -7.13 3.74 13.25
N GLY A 170 -6.53 3.56 14.42
CA GLY A 170 -7.19 2.90 15.54
C GLY A 170 -7.47 1.40 15.35
N THR A 171 -6.76 0.74 14.43
CA THR A 171 -7.06 -0.63 13.97
C THR A 171 -6.45 -1.72 14.83
N ALA A 172 -5.21 -1.53 15.33
CA ALA A 172 -4.51 -2.47 16.23
C ALA A 172 -4.47 -2.00 17.69
N VAL A 173 -4.60 -0.69 17.90
CA VAL A 173 -4.77 -0.04 19.20
C VAL A 173 -5.94 0.95 19.08
N PRO A 174 -6.64 1.32 20.17
CA PRO A 174 -7.63 2.39 20.10
C PRO A 174 -7.03 3.66 19.48
N ALA A 175 -7.81 4.36 18.64
CA ALA A 175 -7.37 5.60 18.02
C ALA A 175 -7.01 6.64 19.10
N ASP A 176 -5.90 7.35 18.89
CA ASP A 176 -5.41 8.42 19.73
C ASP A 176 -4.92 9.55 18.84
N LEU A 177 -5.84 10.43 18.45
CA LEU A 177 -5.57 11.52 17.52
C LEU A 177 -4.46 12.48 18.00
N PRO A 178 -4.40 12.87 19.30
CA PRO A 178 -3.27 13.66 19.81
C PRO A 178 -1.91 12.97 19.65
N ARG A 179 -1.79 11.68 19.99
CA ARG A 179 -0.52 10.94 19.79
C ARG A 179 -0.18 10.79 18.32
N ALA A 180 -1.17 10.46 17.50
CA ALA A 180 -1.01 10.34 16.05
C ALA A 180 -0.47 11.64 15.44
N HIS A 181 -1.08 12.77 15.78
CA HIS A 181 -0.62 14.09 15.31
C HIS A 181 0.79 14.42 15.81
N GLY A 182 1.11 14.13 17.08
CA GLY A 182 2.43 14.35 17.65
C GLY A 182 3.53 13.63 16.86
N PHE A 183 3.36 12.35 16.56
CA PHE A 183 4.31 11.60 15.74
C PHE A 183 4.32 12.04 14.28
N ALA A 184 3.16 12.40 13.72
CA ALA A 184 3.07 12.92 12.35
C ALA A 184 3.88 14.21 12.19
N MET A 185 3.77 15.13 13.15
CA MET A 185 4.53 16.38 13.20
C MET A 185 6.04 16.12 13.29
N GLN A 186 6.47 15.23 14.19
CA GLN A 186 7.89 14.88 14.30
C GLN A 186 8.45 14.31 12.99
N ALA A 187 7.72 13.39 12.34
CA ALA A 187 8.11 12.85 11.05
C ALA A 187 8.16 13.96 9.97
N ALA A 188 7.14 14.82 9.94
CA ALA A 188 7.00 15.89 8.96
C ALA A 188 8.12 16.94 9.06
N GLU A 189 8.53 17.29 10.28
CA GLU A 189 9.63 18.21 10.59
C GLU A 189 11.00 17.65 10.16
N LEU A 190 11.16 16.31 10.19
CA LEU A 190 12.31 15.61 9.62
C LEU A 190 12.24 15.46 8.09
N GLY A 191 11.20 15.99 7.46
CA GLY A 191 11.04 15.99 6.01
C GLY A 191 10.31 14.77 5.45
N ASP A 192 9.75 13.88 6.27
CA ASP A 192 9.04 12.70 5.77
C ASP A 192 7.75 13.09 5.03
N GLY A 193 7.69 12.82 3.71
CA GLY A 193 6.56 13.16 2.86
C GLY A 193 5.20 12.64 3.37
N PRO A 194 5.06 11.34 3.70
CA PRO A 194 3.80 10.84 4.24
C PRO A 194 3.43 11.43 5.62
N GLY A 195 4.41 11.73 6.48
CA GLY A 195 4.20 12.47 7.73
C GLY A 195 3.65 13.88 7.47
N GLN A 196 4.25 14.62 6.52
CA GLN A 196 3.77 15.93 6.08
C GLN A 196 2.33 15.85 5.54
N ARG A 197 2.03 14.83 4.73
CA ARG A 197 0.68 14.57 4.25
C ARG A 197 -0.29 14.35 5.42
N LEU A 198 0.07 13.53 6.41
CA LEU A 198 -0.79 13.24 7.55
C LEU A 198 -1.08 14.52 8.36
N VAL A 199 -0.08 15.37 8.59
CA VAL A 199 -0.29 16.71 9.19
C VAL A 199 -1.27 17.54 8.36
N GLY A 200 -1.14 17.53 7.03
CA GLY A 200 -2.10 18.18 6.13
C GLY A 200 -3.53 17.65 6.29
N ILE A 201 -3.71 16.34 6.49
CA ILE A 201 -5.02 15.73 6.75
C ILE A 201 -5.62 16.26 8.05
N PHE A 202 -4.86 16.23 9.16
CA PHE A 202 -5.29 16.76 10.46
C PHE A 202 -5.82 18.19 10.38
N LEU A 203 -5.11 19.05 9.64
CA LEU A 203 -5.48 20.46 9.46
C LEU A 203 -6.66 20.62 8.51
N SER A 204 -6.73 19.85 7.42
CA SER A 204 -7.83 19.97 6.44
C SER A 204 -9.18 19.50 6.98
N GLU A 205 -9.16 18.48 7.85
CA GLU A 205 -10.37 17.85 8.40
C GLU A 205 -10.71 18.40 9.80
N GLY A 206 -9.82 19.19 10.42
CA GLY A 206 -10.04 19.77 11.74
C GLY A 206 -10.13 18.73 12.85
N LEU A 207 -9.26 17.72 12.83
CA LEU A 207 -9.39 16.54 13.70
C LEU A 207 -9.04 16.80 15.18
N LEU A 208 -8.27 17.87 15.45
CA LEU A 208 -7.87 18.28 16.81
C LEU A 208 -8.21 19.73 17.14
N GLN A 209 -8.58 20.50 16.13
CA GLN A 209 -8.83 21.94 16.17
C GLN A 209 -9.71 22.32 14.98
N ASP A 210 -10.13 23.59 14.90
CA ASP A 210 -10.84 24.06 13.71
C ASP A 210 -10.00 23.86 12.43
N PRO A 211 -10.62 23.46 11.30
CA PRO A 211 -9.90 23.24 10.05
C PRO A 211 -9.10 24.47 9.60
N ASP A 212 -7.86 24.26 9.19
CA ASP A 212 -7.00 25.26 8.55
C ASP A 212 -6.58 24.76 7.15
N PRO A 213 -7.43 25.00 6.13
CA PRO A 213 -7.15 24.53 4.77
C PRO A 213 -5.92 25.21 4.16
N ALA A 214 -5.55 26.42 4.60
CA ALA A 214 -4.38 27.12 4.08
C ALA A 214 -3.08 26.48 4.59
N ALA A 215 -3.01 26.17 5.89
CA ALA A 215 -1.89 25.41 6.44
C ALA A 215 -1.84 23.98 5.87
N ALA A 216 -2.99 23.33 5.70
CA ALA A 216 -3.07 22.01 5.09
C ALA A 216 -2.49 21.99 3.67
N ALA A 217 -2.86 22.96 2.82
CA ALA A 217 -2.34 23.07 1.46
C ALA A 217 -0.82 23.27 1.43
N GLN A 218 -0.24 24.00 2.40
CA GLN A 218 1.22 24.13 2.51
C GLN A 218 1.90 22.80 2.83
N TRP A 219 1.33 22.01 3.76
CA TRP A 219 1.87 20.69 4.08
C TRP A 219 1.71 19.69 2.93
N PHE A 220 0.55 19.68 2.26
CA PHE A 220 0.36 18.89 1.05
C PHE A 220 1.33 19.29 -0.05
N ALA A 221 1.64 20.57 -0.22
CA ALA A 221 2.64 21.03 -1.19
C ALA A 221 4.05 20.50 -0.89
N ARG A 222 4.45 20.44 0.38
CA ARG A 222 5.74 19.85 0.78
C ARG A 222 5.80 18.36 0.48
N ALA A 223 4.74 17.61 0.82
CA ALA A 223 4.65 16.17 0.53
C ALA A 223 4.57 15.88 -0.98
N ALA A 224 3.77 16.66 -1.72
CA ALA A 224 3.61 16.52 -3.17
C ALA A 224 4.91 16.77 -3.94
N ALA A 225 5.75 17.71 -3.46
CA ALA A 225 7.08 17.97 -4.02
C ALA A 225 8.03 16.77 -3.89
N GLN A 226 7.76 15.85 -2.97
CA GLN A 226 8.50 14.60 -2.78
C GLN A 226 7.89 13.41 -3.55
N GLY A 227 6.83 13.65 -4.33
CA GLY A 227 6.15 12.59 -5.09
C GLY A 227 5.07 11.85 -4.33
N ASP A 228 4.63 12.31 -3.15
CA ASP A 228 3.48 11.71 -2.47
C ASP A 228 2.21 11.94 -3.30
N ALA A 229 1.66 10.87 -3.87
CA ALA A 229 0.57 10.92 -4.84
C ALA A 229 -0.79 11.29 -4.22
N GLU A 230 -1.02 10.93 -2.96
CA GLU A 230 -2.23 11.34 -2.23
C GLU A 230 -2.15 12.84 -1.90
N ALA A 231 -0.98 13.34 -1.51
CA ALA A 231 -0.77 14.77 -1.30
C ALA A 231 -0.88 15.58 -2.60
N GLN A 232 -0.37 15.04 -3.72
CA GLN A 232 -0.60 15.63 -5.05
C GLN A 232 -2.09 15.73 -5.37
N ASN A 233 -2.86 14.66 -5.13
CA ASN A 233 -4.30 14.69 -5.32
C ASN A 233 -4.99 15.75 -4.44
N ARG A 234 -4.71 15.75 -3.13
CA ARG A 234 -5.34 16.69 -2.19
C ARG A 234 -4.98 18.15 -2.48
N LEU A 235 -3.74 18.42 -2.85
CA LEU A 235 -3.34 19.75 -3.27
C LEU A 235 -4.00 20.15 -4.60
N GLY A 236 -4.17 19.20 -5.51
CA GLY A 236 -4.91 19.43 -6.75
C GLY A 236 -6.36 19.82 -6.48
N GLU A 237 -7.03 19.11 -5.56
CA GLU A 237 -8.38 19.46 -5.11
C GLU A 237 -8.43 20.82 -4.42
N ALA A 238 -7.41 21.15 -3.61
CA ALA A 238 -7.32 22.47 -2.97
C ALA A 238 -7.26 23.60 -4.00
N TYR A 239 -6.48 23.45 -5.07
CA TYR A 239 -6.45 24.41 -6.18
C TYR A 239 -7.72 24.42 -7.03
N ARG A 240 -8.37 23.27 -7.25
CA ARG A 240 -9.63 23.21 -8.01
C ARG A 240 -10.77 23.90 -7.26
N ASP A 241 -10.88 23.63 -5.96
CA ASP A 241 -12.02 24.03 -5.14
C ASP A 241 -11.74 25.35 -4.37
N ALA A 242 -10.60 26.00 -4.62
CA ALA A 242 -10.13 27.19 -3.90
C ALA A 242 -10.08 27.02 -2.35
N ARG A 243 -9.73 25.83 -1.87
CA ARG A 243 -9.69 25.51 -0.43
C ARG A 243 -8.32 25.84 0.14
N GLY A 244 -8.22 27.00 0.81
CA GLY A 244 -6.98 27.45 1.46
C GLY A 244 -5.90 28.00 0.51
N VAL A 245 -6.13 27.90 -0.79
CA VAL A 245 -5.30 28.48 -1.86
C VAL A 245 -6.20 29.12 -2.92
N ALA A 246 -5.69 30.10 -3.65
CA ALA A 246 -6.42 30.67 -4.79
C ALA A 246 -6.64 29.59 -5.87
N ALA A 247 -7.79 29.65 -6.55
CA ALA A 247 -8.10 28.69 -7.61
C ALA A 247 -7.06 28.71 -8.72
N ASP A 248 -6.58 27.54 -9.14
CA ASP A 248 -5.65 27.38 -10.26
C ASP A 248 -5.85 26.00 -10.89
N LEU A 249 -6.74 25.94 -11.89
CA LEU A 249 -7.11 24.68 -12.56
C LEU A 249 -5.92 24.06 -13.30
N THR A 250 -4.99 24.87 -13.82
CA THR A 250 -3.78 24.36 -14.49
C THR A 250 -2.85 23.65 -13.52
N ARG A 251 -2.64 24.22 -12.32
CA ARG A 251 -1.91 23.52 -11.25
C ARG A 251 -2.65 22.28 -10.78
N ALA A 252 -3.97 22.37 -10.59
CA ALA A 252 -4.79 21.25 -10.17
C ALA A 252 -4.64 20.06 -11.14
N ALA A 253 -4.85 20.29 -12.43
CA ALA A 253 -4.78 19.25 -13.43
C ALA A 253 -3.36 18.69 -13.61
N SER A 254 -2.32 19.52 -13.46
CA SER A 254 -0.92 19.05 -13.41
C SER A 254 -0.68 18.12 -12.22
N LEU A 255 -1.18 18.45 -11.03
CA LEU A 255 -1.03 17.62 -9.84
C LEU A 255 -1.81 16.31 -9.94
N PHE A 256 -3.04 16.34 -10.47
CA PHE A 256 -3.80 15.11 -10.75
C PHE A 256 -3.07 14.21 -11.74
N ARG A 257 -2.48 14.78 -12.79
CA ARG A 257 -1.66 14.02 -13.75
C ARG A 257 -0.45 13.35 -13.08
N GLN A 258 0.22 14.04 -12.15
CA GLN A 258 1.33 13.47 -11.39
C GLN A 258 0.85 12.30 -10.52
N ALA A 259 -0.29 12.47 -9.83
CA ALA A 259 -0.90 11.42 -9.04
C ALA A 259 -1.28 10.20 -9.91
N THR A 260 -1.84 10.42 -11.10
CA THR A 260 -2.12 9.38 -12.10
C THR A 260 -0.86 8.62 -12.52
N ALA A 261 0.25 9.31 -12.73
CA ALA A 261 1.53 8.67 -13.09
C ALA A 261 2.04 7.74 -11.97
N ALA A 262 1.72 8.07 -10.70
CA ALA A 262 1.96 7.21 -9.54
C ALA A 262 0.84 6.17 -9.29
N ARG A 263 -0.08 5.99 -10.24
CA ARG A 263 -1.24 5.06 -10.17
C ARG A 263 -2.18 5.34 -9.00
N HIS A 264 -2.29 6.61 -8.60
CA HIS A 264 -3.21 7.03 -7.56
C HIS A 264 -4.66 7.04 -8.06
N GLN A 265 -5.55 6.33 -7.36
CA GLN A 265 -6.89 6.04 -7.88
C GLN A 265 -7.76 7.30 -8.00
N ALA A 266 -7.90 8.06 -6.91
CA ALA A 266 -8.68 9.30 -6.92
C ALA A 266 -8.05 10.37 -7.82
N GLY A 267 -6.71 10.43 -7.85
CA GLY A 267 -5.95 11.30 -8.74
C GLY A 267 -6.23 11.03 -10.21
N THR A 268 -6.30 9.76 -10.59
CA THR A 268 -6.65 9.33 -11.94
C THR A 268 -8.05 9.75 -12.34
N CYS A 269 -9.04 9.61 -11.44
CA CYS A 269 -10.41 10.05 -11.71
C CYS A 269 -10.54 11.57 -11.81
N ASN A 270 -9.86 12.31 -10.93
CA ASN A 270 -9.80 13.77 -10.99
C ASN A 270 -9.10 14.26 -12.27
N TYR A 271 -8.06 13.58 -12.74
CA TYR A 271 -7.41 13.90 -14.01
C TYR A 271 -8.29 13.61 -15.22
N ALA A 272 -8.99 12.47 -15.24
CA ALA A 272 -9.96 12.16 -16.29
C ALA A 272 -11.09 13.21 -16.33
N GLN A 273 -11.62 13.61 -15.18
CA GLN A 273 -12.61 14.69 -15.09
C GLN A 273 -12.08 16.00 -15.68
N ALA A 274 -10.86 16.41 -15.30
CA ALA A 274 -10.25 17.62 -15.86
C ALA A 274 -10.09 17.57 -17.39
N LEU A 275 -9.81 16.39 -17.96
CA LEU A 275 -9.74 16.20 -19.42
C LEU A 275 -11.12 16.29 -20.10
N TRP A 276 -12.19 15.79 -19.48
CA TRP A 276 -13.55 15.94 -20.00
C TRP A 276 -14.00 17.41 -19.99
N ASP A 277 -13.74 18.11 -18.88
CA ASP A 277 -14.20 19.48 -18.68
C ASP A 277 -13.32 20.52 -19.39
N GLY A 278 -12.04 20.18 -19.66
CA GLY A 278 -11.04 21.14 -20.14
C GLY A 278 -10.53 22.07 -19.03
N ASP A 279 -10.64 21.65 -17.77
CA ASP A 279 -10.26 22.44 -16.60
C ASP A 279 -8.73 22.49 -16.47
N GLY A 280 -8.14 23.62 -16.86
CA GLY A 280 -6.70 23.84 -16.78
C GLY A 280 -5.88 23.06 -17.82
N LEU A 281 -6.54 22.39 -18.76
CA LEU A 281 -5.99 21.57 -19.84
C LEU A 281 -6.70 21.89 -21.16
N PRO A 282 -6.07 21.67 -22.33
CA PRO A 282 -6.84 21.42 -23.54
C PRO A 282 -7.70 20.16 -23.32
N GLY A 283 -9.02 20.30 -23.31
CA GLY A 283 -9.94 19.17 -23.11
C GLY A 283 -9.76 18.10 -24.18
N ASP A 284 -9.80 16.84 -23.77
CA ASP A 284 -9.70 15.66 -24.63
C ASP A 284 -10.57 14.54 -24.07
N ARG A 285 -11.80 14.48 -24.56
CA ARG A 285 -12.83 13.55 -24.10
C ARG A 285 -12.44 12.09 -24.36
N ALA A 286 -11.75 11.81 -25.47
CA ALA A 286 -11.29 10.46 -25.78
C ALA A 286 -10.18 10.02 -24.82
N ALA A 287 -9.20 10.89 -24.56
CA ALA A 287 -8.16 10.63 -23.56
C ALA A 287 -8.74 10.51 -22.14
N ALA A 288 -9.76 11.32 -21.80
CA ALA A 288 -10.47 11.25 -20.53
C ALA A 288 -11.09 9.86 -20.31
N TYR A 289 -11.84 9.37 -21.31
CA TYR A 289 -12.47 8.05 -21.27
C TYR A 289 -11.43 6.94 -21.11
N GLN A 290 -10.33 6.97 -21.88
CA GLN A 290 -9.26 5.97 -21.76
C GLN A 290 -8.55 6.03 -20.40
N THR A 291 -8.34 7.22 -19.85
CA THR A 291 -7.73 7.42 -18.53
C THR A 291 -8.61 6.83 -17.43
N ALA A 292 -9.93 7.10 -17.47
CA ALA A 292 -10.87 6.53 -16.50
C ALA A 292 -10.99 5.01 -16.63
N LEU A 293 -10.94 4.45 -17.85
CA LEU A 293 -10.94 3.00 -18.09
C LEU A 293 -9.75 2.30 -17.41
N GLN A 294 -8.55 2.86 -17.54
CA GLN A 294 -7.35 2.29 -16.92
C GLN A 294 -7.50 2.11 -15.42
N GLN A 295 -8.15 3.07 -14.74
CA GLN A 295 -8.41 2.99 -13.31
C GLN A 295 -9.55 2.04 -12.95
N ALA A 296 -10.65 2.05 -13.70
CA ALA A 296 -11.84 1.26 -13.40
C ALA A 296 -11.56 -0.25 -13.32
N HIS A 297 -10.56 -0.75 -14.05
CA HIS A 297 -10.10 -2.14 -13.97
C HIS A 297 -9.50 -2.55 -12.61
N PHE A 298 -9.07 -1.59 -11.78
CA PHE A 298 -8.48 -1.83 -10.46
C PHE A 298 -9.42 -1.42 -9.30
N GLY A 299 -10.70 -1.19 -9.59
CA GLY A 299 -11.65 -0.57 -8.67
C GLY A 299 -11.59 0.95 -8.71
N GLY A 300 -12.70 1.63 -8.40
CA GLY A 300 -12.75 3.09 -8.47
C GLY A 300 -14.12 3.61 -8.85
N ARG A 301 -15.07 3.52 -7.93
CA ARG A 301 -16.45 3.99 -8.08
C ARG A 301 -16.64 5.35 -8.74
N ALA A 302 -15.73 6.31 -8.52
CA ALA A 302 -15.79 7.63 -9.17
C ALA A 302 -15.52 7.52 -10.67
N CYS A 303 -14.42 6.89 -11.09
CA CYS A 303 -14.11 6.66 -12.50
C CYS A 303 -15.16 5.78 -13.19
N GLN A 304 -15.63 4.71 -12.52
CA GLN A 304 -16.72 3.87 -13.03
C GLN A 304 -17.98 4.71 -13.28
N PHE A 305 -18.36 5.57 -12.35
CA PHE A 305 -19.49 6.49 -12.55
C PHE A 305 -19.27 7.45 -13.73
N LEU A 306 -18.06 8.02 -13.87
CA LEU A 306 -17.71 8.88 -15.01
C LEU A 306 -17.77 8.14 -16.34
N LEU A 307 -17.29 6.90 -16.40
CA LEU A 307 -17.41 6.04 -17.58
C LEU A 307 -18.87 5.72 -17.92
N GLY A 308 -19.71 5.53 -16.90
CA GLY A 308 -21.15 5.37 -17.04
C GLY A 308 -21.77 6.58 -17.71
N LYS A 309 -21.50 7.80 -17.19
CA LYS A 309 -21.96 9.06 -17.82
C LYS A 309 -21.44 9.21 -19.24
N ALA A 310 -20.14 9.01 -19.45
CA ALA A 310 -19.52 9.15 -20.77
C ALA A 310 -20.10 8.17 -21.79
N SER A 311 -20.33 6.91 -21.41
CA SER A 311 -20.98 5.92 -22.27
C SER A 311 -22.46 6.25 -22.51
N TYR A 312 -23.13 6.84 -21.52
CA TYR A 312 -24.52 7.26 -21.63
C TYR A 312 -24.68 8.39 -22.63
N ASP A 313 -23.81 9.40 -22.59
CA ASP A 313 -23.89 10.60 -23.43
C ASP A 313 -23.10 10.48 -24.75
N GLY A 314 -22.25 9.45 -24.90
CA GLY A 314 -21.33 9.32 -26.03
C GLY A 314 -20.15 10.31 -25.94
N ASP A 315 -19.69 10.59 -24.72
CA ASP A 315 -18.65 11.59 -24.47
C ASP A 315 -17.25 10.97 -24.43
N GLY A 316 -16.52 11.09 -25.54
CA GLY A 316 -15.19 10.45 -25.68
C GLY A 316 -15.25 8.96 -26.05
N THR A 317 -16.46 8.43 -26.24
CA THR A 317 -16.75 7.07 -26.71
C THR A 317 -18.04 7.07 -27.53
N ALA A 318 -18.36 5.99 -28.23
CA ALA A 318 -19.67 5.85 -28.85
C ALA A 318 -20.76 5.70 -27.78
N GLN A 319 -21.90 6.35 -27.98
CA GLN A 319 -23.04 6.23 -27.07
C GLN A 319 -23.50 4.77 -26.97
N ASN A 320 -23.57 4.25 -25.75
CA ASN A 320 -24.07 2.91 -25.47
C ASN A 320 -24.71 2.84 -24.07
N ARG A 321 -26.04 2.88 -24.05
CA ARG A 321 -26.83 2.83 -22.81
C ARG A 321 -26.65 1.54 -22.02
N ARG A 322 -26.40 0.41 -22.68
CA ARG A 322 -26.16 -0.86 -21.97
C ARG A 322 -24.80 -0.87 -21.29
N THR A 323 -23.77 -0.35 -21.94
CA THR A 323 -22.45 -0.17 -21.32
C THR A 323 -22.50 0.84 -20.19
N ALA A 324 -23.25 1.94 -20.34
CA ALA A 324 -23.48 2.90 -19.26
C ALA A 324 -24.09 2.23 -18.02
N ALA A 325 -25.13 1.40 -18.21
CA ALA A 325 -25.74 0.64 -17.13
C ALA A 325 -24.75 -0.28 -16.43
N GLN A 326 -23.87 -0.97 -17.17
CA GLN A 326 -22.84 -1.82 -16.57
C GLN A 326 -21.90 -1.02 -15.66
N TRP A 327 -21.42 0.12 -16.14
CA TRP A 327 -20.54 0.98 -15.34
C TRP A 327 -21.23 1.59 -14.12
N PHE A 328 -22.49 2.01 -14.26
CA PHE A 328 -23.27 2.47 -13.10
C PHE A 328 -23.51 1.34 -12.10
N TRP A 329 -23.70 0.10 -12.56
CA TRP A 329 -23.82 -1.08 -11.72
C TRP A 329 -22.55 -1.35 -10.91
N ASP A 330 -21.38 -1.32 -11.55
CA ASP A 330 -20.10 -1.49 -10.85
C ASP A 330 -19.92 -0.39 -9.77
N ALA A 331 -20.13 0.88 -10.15
CA ALA A 331 -20.00 2.01 -9.23
C ALA A 331 -21.00 1.95 -8.07
N ALA A 332 -22.25 1.55 -8.33
CA ALA A 332 -23.29 1.45 -7.32
C ALA A 332 -23.01 0.34 -6.29
N ASN A 333 -22.47 -0.80 -6.74
CA ASN A 333 -22.04 -1.88 -5.83
C ASN A 333 -20.84 -1.49 -4.96
N GLU A 334 -19.99 -0.58 -5.44
CA GLU A 334 -18.93 0.06 -4.64
C GLU A 334 -19.45 1.26 -3.79
N GLY A 335 -20.77 1.46 -3.75
CA GLY A 335 -21.41 2.46 -2.89
C GLY A 335 -21.48 3.88 -3.46
N HIS A 336 -21.44 4.05 -4.79
CA HIS A 336 -21.67 5.35 -5.41
C HIS A 336 -23.18 5.67 -5.48
N ALA A 337 -23.63 6.60 -4.64
CA ALA A 337 -25.06 6.91 -4.48
C ALA A 337 -25.72 7.36 -5.80
N GLU A 338 -25.08 8.27 -6.54
CA GLU A 338 -25.65 8.77 -7.81
C GLU A 338 -25.70 7.68 -8.90
N ALA A 339 -24.77 6.72 -8.89
CA ALA A 339 -24.76 5.63 -9.86
C ALA A 339 -25.94 4.69 -9.61
N ALA A 340 -26.22 4.40 -8.32
CA ALA A 340 -27.40 3.66 -7.91
C ALA A 340 -28.69 4.37 -8.34
N ARG A 341 -28.79 5.70 -8.17
CA ARG A 341 -29.95 6.46 -8.64
C ARG A 341 -30.11 6.36 -10.16
N ARG A 342 -29.03 6.55 -10.94
CA ARG A 342 -29.06 6.44 -12.41
C ARG A 342 -29.47 5.05 -12.90
N LEU A 343 -28.99 3.98 -12.25
CA LEU A 343 -29.48 2.63 -12.53
C LEU A 343 -30.97 2.49 -12.27
N GLY A 344 -31.47 3.04 -11.17
CA GLY A 344 -32.88 3.05 -10.84
C GLY A 344 -33.72 3.70 -11.94
N GLU A 345 -33.26 4.84 -12.46
CA GLU A 345 -33.89 5.57 -13.57
C GLU A 345 -33.88 4.73 -14.86
N MET A 346 -32.74 4.13 -15.20
CA MET A 346 -32.61 3.31 -16.41
C MET A 346 -33.55 2.09 -16.40
N TYR A 347 -33.69 1.41 -15.26
CA TYR A 347 -34.66 0.32 -15.09
C TYR A 347 -36.12 0.80 -15.09
N ARG A 348 -36.42 1.96 -14.51
CA ARG A 348 -37.77 2.52 -14.46
C ARG A 348 -38.26 2.93 -15.86
N ASP A 349 -37.38 3.56 -16.62
CA ASP A 349 -37.71 4.25 -17.88
C ASP A 349 -37.39 3.40 -19.13
N ALA A 350 -36.88 2.18 -18.94
CA ALA A 350 -36.44 1.26 -19.99
C ALA A 350 -35.32 1.84 -20.89
N ASP A 351 -34.41 2.62 -20.31
CA ASP A 351 -33.32 3.29 -21.02
C ASP A 351 -32.07 2.39 -21.07
N GLY A 352 -31.91 1.63 -22.15
CA GLY A 352 -30.80 0.69 -22.34
C GLY A 352 -30.93 -0.64 -21.57
N LEU A 353 -31.89 -0.72 -20.64
CA LEU A 353 -32.28 -1.90 -19.88
C LEU A 353 -33.76 -2.20 -20.11
N PRO A 354 -34.20 -3.47 -20.06
CA PRO A 354 -35.62 -3.78 -19.98
C PRO A 354 -36.24 -3.14 -18.74
N ARG A 355 -37.48 -2.67 -18.85
CA ARG A 355 -38.21 -2.09 -17.72
C ARG A 355 -38.34 -3.11 -16.59
N ASP A 356 -37.89 -2.76 -15.39
CA ASP A 356 -37.99 -3.59 -14.20
C ASP A 356 -38.16 -2.72 -12.95
N LEU A 357 -39.40 -2.61 -12.46
CA LEU A 357 -39.71 -1.75 -11.32
C LEU A 357 -39.17 -2.31 -9.98
N PHE A 358 -38.96 -3.62 -9.88
CA PHE A 358 -38.37 -4.22 -8.70
C PHE A 358 -36.89 -3.83 -8.59
N GLN A 359 -36.14 -3.95 -9.69
CA GLN A 359 -34.76 -3.47 -9.77
C GLN A 359 -34.68 -1.96 -9.59
N ALA A 360 -35.57 -1.19 -10.21
CA ALA A 360 -35.60 0.26 -10.04
C ALA A 360 -35.78 0.64 -8.56
N ARG A 361 -36.75 0.03 -7.86
CA ARG A 361 -37.00 0.23 -6.43
C ARG A 361 -35.78 -0.15 -5.59
N HIS A 362 -35.14 -1.28 -5.88
CA HIS A 362 -33.93 -1.72 -5.18
C HIS A 362 -32.79 -0.69 -5.29
N TRP A 363 -32.53 -0.19 -6.49
CA TRP A 363 -31.45 0.76 -6.74
C TRP A 363 -31.74 2.16 -6.19
N PHE A 364 -32.98 2.65 -6.26
CA PHE A 364 -33.37 3.89 -5.58
C PHE A 364 -33.26 3.77 -4.05
N ALA A 365 -33.70 2.67 -3.46
CA ALA A 365 -33.54 2.43 -2.02
C ALA A 365 -32.06 2.38 -1.61
N THR A 366 -31.21 1.80 -2.46
CA THR A 366 -29.77 1.79 -2.27
C THR A 366 -29.17 3.19 -2.33
N ALA A 367 -29.57 4.01 -3.31
CA ALA A 367 -29.13 5.41 -3.43
C ALA A 367 -29.51 6.24 -2.19
N VAL A 368 -30.74 6.11 -1.70
CA VAL A 368 -31.20 6.79 -0.46
C VAL A 368 -30.37 6.35 0.75
N ARG A 369 -30.12 5.05 0.91
CA ARG A 369 -29.27 4.52 2.00
C ARG A 369 -27.84 5.05 1.95
N LEU A 370 -27.33 5.34 0.74
CA LEU A 370 -26.03 5.94 0.51
C LEU A 370 -26.04 7.48 0.60
N GLY A 371 -27.19 8.10 0.90
CA GLY A 371 -27.33 9.54 1.14
C GLY A 371 -27.83 10.37 -0.04
N ASP A 372 -28.18 9.77 -1.18
CA ASP A 372 -28.81 10.49 -2.30
C ASP A 372 -30.29 10.74 -1.98
N THR A 373 -30.59 11.95 -1.51
CA THR A 373 -31.95 12.37 -1.16
C THR A 373 -32.84 12.59 -2.38
N THR A 374 -32.26 12.85 -3.57
CA THR A 374 -33.03 13.00 -4.81
C THR A 374 -33.68 11.68 -5.24
N ALA A 375 -33.10 10.54 -4.85
CA ALA A 375 -33.66 9.22 -5.11
C ALA A 375 -34.92 8.90 -4.27
N ALA A 376 -35.21 9.65 -3.20
CA ALA A 376 -36.33 9.37 -2.30
C ALA A 376 -37.69 9.56 -2.97
N ASP A 377 -37.85 10.62 -3.75
CA ASP A 377 -39.09 10.89 -4.49
C ASP A 377 -39.34 9.83 -5.57
N ALA A 378 -38.28 9.43 -6.27
CA ALA A 378 -38.34 8.37 -7.27
C ALA A 378 -38.69 7.01 -6.66
N LEU A 379 -38.21 6.72 -5.44
CA LEU A 379 -38.55 5.51 -4.69
C LEU A 379 -40.03 5.50 -4.27
N ALA A 380 -40.54 6.63 -3.77
CA ALA A 380 -41.93 6.77 -3.35
C ALA A 380 -42.91 6.62 -4.52
N GLY A 381 -42.50 7.04 -5.73
CA GLY A 381 -43.30 6.94 -6.95
C GLY A 381 -43.43 5.53 -7.55
N ILE A 382 -42.69 4.52 -7.05
CA ILE A 382 -42.81 3.12 -7.52
C ILE A 382 -43.73 2.36 -6.55
N SER A 383 -44.98 2.11 -6.98
CA SER A 383 -45.96 1.35 -6.20
C SER A 383 -45.43 -0.04 -5.84
N ALA A 384 -45.74 -0.48 -4.62
CA ALA A 384 -45.49 -1.84 -4.17
C ALA A 384 -46.72 -2.68 -4.56
N ASP A 385 -46.79 -3.10 -5.82
CA ASP A 385 -47.80 -4.05 -6.28
C ASP A 385 -47.21 -5.47 -6.35
#